data_AF-A0A842XFP6-F1
#
_entry.id   AF-A0A842XFP6-F1
#
_cell.length_a   1.000
_cell.length_b   1.000
_cell.length_c   1.000
_cell.angle_alpha   90.00
_cell.angle_beta   90.00
_cell.angle_gamma   90.00
#
_symmetry.space_group_name_H-M   'P 1'
#
loop_
_entity.id
_entity.type
_entity.pdbx_description
1 polymer ?
#
loop_
_entity_poly.entity_id
_entity_poly.type
_entity_poly.pdbx_seq_one_letter_code
_entity_poly.pdbx_strand_id
1 'polypeptide(L)'
;MKRILEELGVEYSTILLFGSRTGKNFEEESDWDFLIVVKGNLDLKEKRELWHKIYRRFHEYFPFISVDVRVTKTHDLETMLALYIEKDKKFERFDKFFLSFTPFSRFLIYIFRFVKIKFVYTFFG
;
A
#
# COMPACT_ATOMS: atom_id res chain seq x y z
N MET A 1 3.40 -7.18 6.60
CA MET A 1 3.56 -5.72 6.66
C MET A 1 3.13 -5.12 7.99
N LYS A 2 1.82 -5.07 8.34
CA LYS A 2 1.32 -4.43 9.58
C LYS A 2 2.05 -4.89 10.86
N ARG A 3 2.15 -6.21 11.06
CA ARG A 3 2.89 -6.80 12.19
C ARG A 3 4.35 -6.34 12.28
N ILE A 4 5.01 -6.11 11.14
CA ILE A 4 6.41 -5.66 11.11
C ILE A 4 6.51 -4.22 11.62
N LEU A 5 5.58 -3.36 11.21
CA LEU A 5 5.50 -1.98 11.69
C LEU A 5 5.18 -1.94 13.19
N GLU A 6 4.25 -2.79 13.66
CA GLU A 6 3.91 -2.94 15.08
C GLU A 6 5.11 -3.44 15.92
N GLU A 7 5.82 -4.47 15.45
CA GLU A 7 7.03 -5.00 16.10
C GLU A 7 8.14 -3.95 16.25
N LEU A 8 8.22 -3.00 15.31
CA LEU A 8 9.20 -1.92 15.32
C LEU A 8 8.69 -0.67 16.06
N GLY A 9 7.46 -0.68 16.59
CA GLY A 9 6.86 0.50 17.22
C GLY A 9 6.59 1.66 16.26
N VAL A 10 6.48 1.37 14.95
CA VAL A 10 6.32 2.39 13.90
C VAL A 10 4.85 2.69 13.69
N GLU A 11 4.44 3.88 14.10
CA GLU A 11 3.11 4.39 13.78
C GLU A 11 2.98 4.80 12.31
N TYR A 12 1.97 4.23 11.64
CA TYR A 12 1.65 4.54 10.26
C TYR A 12 0.21 5.03 10.09
N SER A 13 0.00 5.86 9.06
CA SER A 13 -1.28 6.41 8.63
C SER A 13 -1.96 5.49 7.61
N THR A 14 -1.21 5.05 6.59
CA THR A 14 -1.74 4.17 5.53
C THR A 14 -0.61 3.39 4.85
N ILE A 15 -0.98 2.27 4.21
CA ILE A 15 -0.10 1.50 3.33
C ILE A 15 -0.79 1.41 1.98
N LEU A 16 -0.13 1.90 0.94
CA LEU A 16 -0.64 1.91 -0.43
C LEU A 16 0.18 0.93 -1.28
N LEU A 17 -0.52 0.19 -2.14
CA LEU A 17 0.08 -0.52 -3.25
C LEU A 17 0.06 0.42 -4.46
N PHE A 18 1.16 0.48 -5.20
CA PHE A 18 1.24 1.23 -6.44
C PHE A 18 2.01 0.42 -7.50
N GLY A 19 2.21 1.02 -8.67
CA GLY A 19 2.99 0.39 -9.74
C GLY A 19 2.18 -0.56 -10.61
N SER A 20 2.87 -1.44 -11.33
CA SER A 20 2.27 -2.34 -12.34
C SER A 20 1.25 -3.30 -11.74
N ARG A 21 1.37 -3.60 -10.44
CA ARG A 21 0.44 -4.47 -9.73
C ARG A 21 -0.88 -3.81 -9.30
N THR A 22 -1.11 -2.58 -9.72
CA THR A 22 -2.34 -1.83 -9.38
C THR A 22 -3.41 -2.00 -10.45
N GLY A 23 -4.65 -2.25 -10.07
CA GLY A 23 -5.77 -2.44 -10.99
C GLY A 23 -6.04 -3.92 -11.33
N LYS A 24 -6.80 -4.16 -12.40
CA LYS A 24 -7.38 -5.49 -12.71
C LYS A 24 -6.55 -6.38 -13.63
N ASN A 25 -5.49 -5.86 -14.26
CA ASN A 25 -4.77 -6.53 -15.34
C ASN A 25 -3.27 -6.65 -15.03
N PHE A 26 -2.88 -6.92 -13.78
CA PHE A 26 -1.47 -7.13 -13.46
C PHE A 26 -1.03 -8.56 -13.78
N GLU A 27 0.22 -8.73 -14.16
CA GLU A 27 0.81 -10.05 -14.35
C GLU A 27 1.25 -10.65 -13.01
N GLU A 28 1.10 -11.96 -12.82
CA GLU A 28 1.44 -12.63 -11.57
C GLU A 28 2.90 -12.42 -11.16
N GLU A 29 3.80 -12.22 -12.13
CA GLU A 29 5.23 -11.99 -11.96
C GLU A 29 5.60 -10.51 -11.75
N SER A 30 4.63 -9.59 -11.75
CA SER A 30 4.89 -8.15 -11.56
C SER A 30 5.67 -7.87 -10.26
N ASP A 31 6.27 -6.71 -10.11
CA ASP A 31 6.90 -6.31 -8.85
C ASP A 31 5.86 -5.83 -7.82
N TRP A 32 6.18 -5.92 -6.53
CA TRP A 32 5.35 -5.35 -5.46
C TRP A 32 5.92 -3.99 -5.04
N ASP A 33 5.25 -2.89 -5.40
CA ASP A 33 5.66 -1.55 -4.95
C ASP A 33 4.73 -1.03 -3.85
N PHE A 34 5.26 -0.85 -2.64
CA PHE A 34 4.51 -0.33 -1.49
C PHE A 34 4.94 1.07 -1.09
N LEU A 35 3.97 1.94 -0.78
CA LEU A 35 4.18 3.23 -0.12
C LEU A 35 3.60 3.17 1.28
N ILE A 36 4.47 3.27 2.29
CA ILE A 36 4.10 3.34 3.69
C ILE A 36 4.13 4.81 4.12
N VAL A 37 2.99 5.31 4.56
CA VAL A 37 2.87 6.66 5.08
C VAL A 37 2.97 6.59 6.60
N VAL A 38 4.08 7.08 7.16
CA VAL A 38 4.30 7.09 8.61
C VAL A 38 3.81 8.38 9.25
N LYS A 39 3.42 8.30 10.54
CA LYS A 39 3.03 9.48 11.32
C LYS A 39 4.23 10.18 11.95
N GLY A 40 5.26 9.41 12.32
CA GLY A 40 6.51 9.91 12.89
C GLY A 40 7.64 10.01 11.86
N ASN A 41 8.84 10.29 12.36
CA ASN A 41 10.06 10.16 11.58
C ASN A 41 10.65 8.77 11.78
N LEU A 42 11.14 8.17 10.70
CA LEU A 42 12.06 7.05 10.78
C LEU A 42 13.45 7.54 10.41
N ASP A 43 14.43 7.24 11.25
CA ASP A 43 15.83 7.45 10.94
C ASP A 43 16.31 6.44 9.86
N LEU A 44 17.55 6.62 9.39
CA LEU A 44 18.12 5.74 8.36
C LEU A 44 18.28 4.29 8.81
N LYS A 45 18.52 4.06 10.11
CA LYS A 45 18.69 2.72 10.70
C LYS A 45 17.32 2.02 10.77
N GLU A 46 16.30 2.70 11.26
CA GLU A 46 14.92 2.21 11.33
C GLU A 46 14.35 1.90 9.94
N LYS A 47 14.60 2.78 8.95
CA LYS A 47 14.22 2.52 7.55
C LYS A 47 14.88 1.26 7.00
N ARG A 48 16.18 1.08 7.26
CA ARG A 48 16.92 -0.12 6.83
C ARG A 48 16.40 -1.37 7.51
N GLU A 49 16.16 -1.32 8.82
CA GLU A 49 15.61 -2.46 9.57
C GLU A 49 14.21 -2.82 9.09
N LEU A 50 13.35 -1.82 8.87
CA LEU A 50 12.03 -2.01 8.29
C LEU A 50 12.12 -2.68 6.92
N TRP A 51 12.96 -2.17 6.03
CA TRP A 51 13.16 -2.76 4.70
C TRP A 51 13.65 -4.21 4.79
N HIS A 52 14.67 -4.48 5.62
CA HIS A 52 15.20 -5.83 5.83
C HIS A 52 14.13 -6.81 6.33
N LYS A 53 13.33 -6.41 7.32
CA LYS A 53 12.28 -7.27 7.87
C LYS A 53 11.17 -7.52 6.86
N ILE A 54 10.77 -6.50 6.10
CA ILE A 54 9.78 -6.65 5.03
C ILE A 54 10.31 -7.58 3.96
N TYR A 55 11.51 -7.31 3.44
CA TYR A 55 12.13 -8.09 2.37
C TYR A 55 12.24 -9.56 2.74
N ARG A 56 12.78 -9.88 3.93
CA ARG A 56 12.90 -11.27 4.41
C ARG A 56 11.54 -11.97 4.49
N ARG A 57 10.57 -11.37 5.19
CA ARG A 57 9.24 -11.97 5.35
C ARG A 57 8.46 -12.05 4.04
N PHE A 58 8.71 -11.13 3.11
CA PHE A 58 8.05 -11.13 1.82
C PHE A 58 8.53 -12.32 0.97
N HIS A 59 9.84 -12.56 0.90
CA HIS A 59 10.43 -13.64 0.11
C HIS A 59 10.22 -15.04 0.71
N GLU A 60 9.78 -15.14 1.97
CA GLU A 60 9.24 -16.41 2.51
C GLU A 60 7.98 -16.87 1.76
N TYR A 61 7.18 -15.94 1.22
CA TYR A 61 5.97 -16.25 0.45
C TYR A 61 6.15 -16.11 -1.06
N PHE A 62 7.01 -15.18 -1.50
CA PHE A 62 7.26 -14.90 -2.92
C PHE A 62 8.78 -14.90 -3.20
N PRO A 63 9.41 -16.08 -3.34
CA PRO A 63 10.88 -16.19 -3.38
C PRO A 63 11.55 -15.53 -4.59
N PHE A 64 10.81 -15.34 -5.68
CA PHE A 64 11.35 -14.88 -6.98
C PHE A 64 10.76 -13.54 -7.45
N ILE A 65 9.90 -12.91 -6.63
CA ILE A 65 9.22 -11.67 -6.99
C ILE A 65 9.83 -10.53 -6.19
N SER A 66 10.18 -9.43 -6.86
CA SER A 66 10.79 -8.30 -6.17
C SER A 66 9.76 -7.48 -5.39
N VAL A 67 10.24 -6.79 -4.35
CA VAL A 67 9.44 -5.87 -3.53
C VAL A 67 10.21 -4.58 -3.30
N ASP A 68 9.61 -3.45 -3.68
CA ASP A 68 10.06 -2.10 -3.32
C ASP A 68 9.18 -1.55 -2.20
N VAL A 69 9.79 -0.88 -1.23
CA VAL A 69 9.09 -0.25 -0.11
C VAL A 69 9.61 1.15 0.05
N ARG A 70 8.72 2.11 -0.19
CA ARG A 70 8.98 3.53 0.02
C ARG A 70 8.29 3.98 1.29
N VAL A 71 9.01 4.74 2.10
CA VAL A 71 8.48 5.31 3.34
C VAL A 71 8.46 6.82 3.24
N THR A 72 7.27 7.41 3.41
CA THR A 72 7.05 8.86 3.37
C THR A 72 6.27 9.33 4.59
N LYS A 73 6.30 10.63 4.86
CA LYS A 73 5.51 11.24 5.93
C LYS A 73 4.13 11.63 5.42
N THR A 74 3.20 11.80 6.35
CA THR A 74 1.83 12.22 6.02
C THR A 74 1.79 13.59 5.34
N HIS A 75 2.62 14.57 5.76
CA HIS A 75 2.64 15.89 5.11
C HIS A 75 3.19 15.88 3.68
N ASP A 76 4.04 14.89 3.35
CA ASP A 76 4.62 14.73 2.01
C ASP A 76 3.74 13.90 1.09
N LEU A 77 2.63 13.35 1.62
CA LEU A 77 1.76 12.44 0.89
C LEU A 77 1.09 13.14 -0.28
N GLU A 78 0.56 14.36 -0.08
CA GLU A 78 -0.17 15.08 -1.14
C GLU A 78 0.74 15.40 -2.33
N THR A 79 1.96 15.89 -2.06
CA THR A 79 2.96 16.16 -3.09
C THR A 79 3.38 14.88 -3.81
N MET A 80 3.58 13.78 -3.07
CA MET A 80 3.92 12.49 -3.68
C MET A 80 2.79 11.94 -4.53
N LEU A 81 1.53 12.02 -4.07
CA LEU A 81 0.39 11.60 -4.86
C LEU A 81 0.25 12.46 -6.12
N ALA A 82 0.42 13.79 -6.02
CA ALA A 82 0.39 14.68 -7.18
C ALA A 82 1.45 14.29 -8.23
N LEU A 83 2.70 14.06 -7.81
CA LEU A 83 3.79 13.61 -8.70
C LEU A 83 3.52 12.27 -9.37
N TYR A 84 2.79 11.37 -8.71
CA TYR A 84 2.49 10.06 -9.27
C TYR A 84 1.24 10.08 -10.15
N ILE A 85 0.23 10.89 -9.82
CA ILE A 85 -0.94 11.13 -10.68
C ILE A 85 -0.49 11.77 -11.99
N GLU A 86 0.43 12.75 -11.94
CA GLU A 86 1.03 13.36 -13.13
C GLU A 86 1.77 12.32 -14.00
N LYS A 87 2.32 11.27 -13.38
CA LYS A 87 2.99 10.15 -14.06
C LYS A 87 2.04 9.01 -14.46
N ASP A 88 0.72 9.24 -14.43
CA ASP A 88 -0.33 8.25 -14.71
C ASP A 88 -0.20 6.95 -13.87
N LYS A 89 0.38 7.05 -12.67
CA LYS A 89 0.49 5.92 -11.76
C LYS A 89 -0.78 5.77 -10.93
N LYS A 90 -1.29 4.54 -10.89
CA LYS A 90 -2.46 4.16 -10.08
C LYS A 90 -2.03 3.77 -8.67
N PHE A 91 -2.90 4.01 -7.70
CA PHE A 91 -2.73 3.61 -6.31
C PHE A 91 -3.95 2.87 -5.80
N GLU A 92 -3.72 1.85 -4.99
CA GLU A 92 -4.75 1.13 -4.24
C GLU A 92 -4.40 1.06 -2.75
N ARG A 93 -5.43 1.23 -1.91
CA ARG A 93 -5.25 1.23 -0.46
C ARG A 93 -5.16 -0.20 0.06
N PHE A 94 -3.96 -0.62 0.43
CA PHE A 94 -3.67 -2.01 0.81
C PHE A 94 -4.14 -2.35 2.22
N ASP A 95 -4.10 -1.39 3.16
CA ASP A 95 -4.45 -1.62 4.57
C ASP A 95 -5.95 -1.85 4.82
N LYS A 96 -6.84 -1.49 3.87
CA LYS A 96 -8.28 -1.77 3.92
C LYS A 96 -8.68 -3.12 3.31
N PHE A 97 -7.79 -3.78 2.56
CA PHE A 97 -8.09 -5.03 1.85
C PHE A 97 -8.32 -6.23 2.81
N PHE A 98 -7.83 -6.15 4.06
CA PHE A 98 -7.89 -7.25 5.02
C PHE A 98 -9.16 -7.27 5.91
N LEU A 99 -10.03 -6.26 5.83
CA LEU A 99 -11.29 -6.23 6.59
C LEU A 99 -12.45 -6.98 5.90
N SER A 100 -12.27 -7.53 4.70
CA SER A 100 -13.32 -8.21 3.93
C SER A 100 -13.19 -9.75 3.87
N PHE A 101 -12.13 -10.33 4.44
CA PHE A 101 -11.94 -11.80 4.47
C PHE A 101 -12.34 -12.38 5.83
N THR A 102 -13.64 -12.34 6.13
CA THR A 102 -14.28 -13.34 6.99
C THR A 102 -15.07 -14.30 6.09
N PRO A 103 -15.30 -15.57 6.47
CA PRO A 103 -15.84 -16.59 5.56
C PRO A 103 -17.29 -16.34 5.09
N PHE A 104 -17.93 -15.25 5.53
CA PHE A 104 -19.37 -15.02 5.37
C PHE A 104 -19.75 -14.11 4.19
N SER A 105 -18.81 -13.61 3.39
CA SER A 105 -19.06 -12.53 2.42
C SER A 105 -18.90 -12.93 0.95
N ARG A 106 -19.11 -14.20 0.57
CA ARG A 106 -19.18 -14.59 -0.85
C ARG A 106 -20.37 -13.97 -1.62
N PHE A 107 -21.33 -13.37 -0.92
CA PHE A 107 -22.55 -12.80 -1.53
C PHE A 107 -22.44 -11.29 -1.85
N LEU A 108 -21.47 -10.56 -1.29
CA LEU A 108 -21.36 -9.10 -1.42
C LEU A 108 -20.47 -8.62 -2.58
N ILE A 109 -19.71 -9.52 -3.19
CA ILE A 109 -18.84 -9.20 -4.35
C ILE A 109 -19.68 -8.78 -5.58
N TYR A 110 -20.94 -9.22 -5.68
CA TYR A 110 -21.80 -8.86 -6.80
C TYR A 110 -22.39 -7.45 -6.71
N ILE A 111 -22.54 -6.89 -5.49
CA ILE A 111 -23.16 -5.56 -5.30
C ILE A 111 -22.13 -4.43 -5.48
N PHE A 112 -20.85 -4.65 -5.16
CA PHE A 112 -19.81 -3.63 -5.37
C PHE A 112 -19.36 -3.48 -6.82
N ARG A 113 -19.85 -4.32 -7.74
CA ARG A 113 -19.60 -4.20 -9.18
C ARG A 113 -20.32 -3.02 -9.85
N PHE A 114 -21.16 -2.26 -9.11
CA PHE A 114 -22.00 -1.20 -9.67
C PHE A 114 -21.96 0.18 -8.99
N VAL A 115 -21.16 0.39 -7.94
CA VAL A 115 -21.13 1.69 -7.24
C VAL A 115 -19.80 2.43 -7.48
N LYS A 116 -19.84 3.32 -8.47
CA LYS A 116 -19.01 4.51 -8.71
C LYS A 116 -17.76 4.66 -7.83
N ILE A 117 -16.59 4.42 -8.41
CA ILE A 117 -15.37 5.14 -8.01
C ILE A 117 -15.48 6.55 -8.62
N LYS A 118 -16.22 7.43 -7.95
CA LYS A 118 -15.95 8.88 -7.95
C LYS A 118 -15.30 9.16 -6.60
N PHE A 119 -13.99 9.00 -6.52
CA PHE A 119 -13.18 9.67 -5.52
C PHE A 119 -12.12 10.47 -6.28
N VAL A 120 -12.62 11.45 -7.03
CA VAL A 120 -11.85 12.61 -7.46
C VAL A 120 -11.95 13.60 -6.30
N TYR A 121 -10.80 14.11 -5.87
CA TYR A 121 -10.60 15.11 -4.82
C TYR A 121 -11.76 16.10 -4.66
N THR A 122 -12.24 16.28 -3.43
CA THR A 122 -12.88 17.54 -3.01
C THR A 122 -12.48 17.78 -1.56
N PHE A 123 -11.41 18.55 -1.39
CA PHE A 123 -11.13 19.31 -0.17
C PHE A 123 -11.76 20.69 -0.38
N PHE A 124 -12.37 21.23 0.69
CA PHE A 124 -13.06 22.53 0.83
C PHE A 124 -14.48 22.66 0.23
N GLY A 125 -15.42 22.98 1.12
CA GLY A 125 -16.81 23.36 0.83
C GLY A 125 -17.79 22.75 1.81
#